data_AF-A0A1Q6CJC9-F1
#
_entry.id   AF-A0A1Q6CJC9-F1
#
_cell.length_a   1.000
_cell.length_b   1.000
_cell.length_c   1.000
_cell.angle_alpha   90.00
_cell.angle_beta   90.00
_cell.angle_gamma   90.00
#
_symmetry.space_group_name_H-M   'P 1'
#
loop_
_entity.id
_entity.type
_entity.pdbx_description
1 polymer ?
#
loop_
_entity_poly.entity_id
_entity_poly.type
_entity_poly.pdbx_seq_one_letter_code
_entity_poly.pdbx_strand_id
1 'polypeptide(L)'
;MKSKVKSVLVLLLAIFSLQVLASNTTIKRSEDIGVVSGTISNKTIASIPLFYETSLTNMARVFGFNAQYPLQITLGDSTYQNCKVFHKDESYTAEEHVAFTKQHGGSRVELNGVQRHYGVAGSLGCTFTNFKVLASADEVANKKVEQKQTQQIEPNTTVEYALGDMSVSVIILGRNMLRFRLLDKDGNPVKNPDDECEGVAKIEKLLDGNQVRSIRAEIKKVGNKATLKNVVLKDGKCTVENVLPLAQ
;
A
#
# COMPACT_ATOMS: atom_id res chain seq x y z
N MET A 1 -17.89 -49.63 -26.95
CA MET A 1 -16.94 -48.53 -27.27
C MET A 1 -17.62 -47.56 -28.22
N LYS A 2 -17.37 -46.24 -28.09
CA LYS A 2 -18.21 -45.06 -28.47
C LYS A 2 -18.94 -44.55 -27.23
N SER A 3 -18.80 -43.32 -26.74
CA SER A 3 -18.12 -42.13 -27.25
C SER A 3 -17.84 -41.22 -26.04
N LYS A 4 -16.76 -41.47 -25.30
CA LYS A 4 -16.25 -40.52 -24.28
C LYS A 4 -15.48 -39.34 -24.88
N VAL A 5 -15.27 -39.35 -26.21
CA VAL A 5 -14.52 -38.32 -26.94
C VAL A 5 -15.35 -37.04 -27.15
N LYS A 6 -16.70 -37.13 -27.16
CA LYS A 6 -17.56 -35.97 -27.40
C LYS A 6 -17.72 -35.04 -26.18
N SER A 7 -17.67 -35.54 -24.95
CA SER A 7 -17.76 -34.69 -23.76
C SER A 7 -16.49 -33.88 -23.48
N VAL A 8 -15.31 -34.36 -23.89
CA VAL A 8 -14.06 -33.61 -23.75
C VAL A 8 -14.01 -32.44 -24.73
N LEU A 9 -14.56 -32.61 -25.94
CA LEU A 9 -14.58 -31.55 -26.95
C LEU A 9 -15.52 -30.39 -26.58
N VAL A 10 -16.66 -30.69 -25.95
CA VAL A 10 -17.62 -29.66 -25.49
C VAL A 10 -17.09 -28.89 -24.28
N LEU A 11 -16.31 -29.55 -23.41
CA LEU A 11 -15.64 -28.87 -22.29
C LEU A 11 -14.50 -27.97 -22.78
N LEU A 12 -13.75 -28.39 -23.80
CA LEU A 12 -12.70 -27.57 -24.44
C LEU A 12 -13.29 -26.34 -25.15
N LEU A 13 -14.41 -26.48 -25.86
CA LEU A 13 -15.08 -25.36 -26.51
C LEU A 13 -15.68 -24.35 -25.52
N ALA A 14 -16.15 -24.81 -24.34
CA ALA A 14 -16.65 -23.94 -23.28
C ALA A 14 -15.52 -23.19 -22.53
N ILE A 15 -14.29 -23.72 -22.52
CA ILE A 15 -13.11 -23.02 -21.99
C ILE A 15 -12.59 -22.00 -23.02
N PHE A 16 -12.75 -22.25 -24.33
CA PHE A 16 -12.35 -21.32 -25.38
C PHE A 16 -13.26 -20.09 -25.53
N SER A 17 -14.55 -20.19 -25.22
CA SER A 17 -15.45 -19.02 -25.28
C SER A 17 -15.26 -18.02 -24.14
N LEU A 18 -14.58 -18.39 -23.05
CA LEU A 18 -14.14 -17.46 -22.01
C LEU A 18 -12.90 -16.64 -22.41
N GLN A 19 -12.15 -17.05 -23.44
CA GLN A 19 -11.05 -16.25 -23.97
C GLN A 19 -11.53 -15.12 -24.89
N VAL A 20 -12.77 -15.21 -25.41
CA VAL A 20 -13.32 -14.20 -26.33
C VAL A 20 -13.87 -12.97 -25.58
N LEU A 21 -14.16 -13.05 -24.27
CA LEU A 21 -14.49 -11.87 -23.46
C LEU A 21 -13.27 -11.09 -22.92
N ALA A 22 -12.05 -11.58 -23.14
CA ALA A 22 -10.82 -10.85 -22.84
C ALA A 22 -10.33 -9.98 -24.02
N SER A 23 -11.10 -9.93 -25.12
CA SER A 23 -10.68 -9.31 -26.38
C SER A 23 -10.82 -7.78 -26.42
N ASN A 24 -11.28 -7.12 -25.35
CA ASN A 24 -11.39 -5.65 -25.29
C ASN A 24 -11.38 -5.08 -23.87
N THR A 25 -10.48 -5.53 -22.99
CA THR A 25 -10.17 -4.79 -21.75
C THR A 25 -9.02 -3.81 -21.99
N THR A 26 -9.16 -2.97 -23.01
CA THR A 26 -8.23 -1.89 -23.31
C THR A 26 -8.29 -0.82 -22.22
N ILE A 27 -7.14 -0.22 -21.89
CA ILE A 27 -7.06 1.01 -21.10
C ILE A 27 -8.08 2.00 -21.65
N LYS A 28 -9.13 2.32 -20.86
CA LYS A 28 -10.21 3.20 -21.34
C LYS A 28 -9.85 4.67 -21.22
N ARG A 29 -8.96 4.99 -20.28
CA ARG A 29 -8.48 6.34 -20.01
C ARG A 29 -7.13 6.29 -19.31
N SER A 30 -6.20 7.11 -19.78
CA SER A 30 -4.92 7.37 -19.13
C SER A 30 -4.89 8.80 -18.62
N GLU A 31 -4.21 9.02 -17.50
CA GLU A 31 -3.90 10.33 -16.96
C GLU A 31 -2.40 10.43 -16.74
N ASP A 32 -1.78 11.48 -17.26
CA ASP A 32 -0.38 11.80 -16.97
C ASP A 32 -0.28 12.35 -15.55
N ILE A 33 0.51 11.69 -14.71
CA ILE A 33 0.80 12.10 -13.33
C ILE A 33 2.25 12.61 -13.18
N GLY A 34 2.97 12.75 -14.30
CA GLY A 34 4.28 13.36 -14.39
C GLY A 34 5.38 12.48 -13.81
N VAL A 35 5.95 12.94 -12.69
CA VAL A 35 7.12 12.34 -12.07
C VAL A 35 6.75 11.73 -10.72
N VAL A 36 7.18 10.50 -10.47
CA VAL A 36 6.93 9.79 -9.20
C VAL A 36 8.23 9.25 -8.65
N SER A 37 8.58 9.61 -7.43
CA SER A 37 9.79 9.14 -6.77
C SER A 37 9.49 8.22 -5.59
N GLY A 38 10.39 7.27 -5.33
CA GLY A 38 10.30 6.35 -4.21
C GLY A 38 11.44 5.34 -4.20
N THR A 39 11.38 4.41 -3.25
CA THR A 39 12.38 3.39 -2.98
C THR A 39 11.87 2.05 -3.48
N ILE A 40 12.65 1.38 -4.34
CA ILE A 40 12.24 0.12 -4.94
C ILE A 40 12.11 -0.95 -3.85
N SER A 41 10.92 -1.54 -3.73
CA SER A 41 10.56 -2.55 -2.72
C SER A 41 9.93 -3.80 -3.33
N ASN A 42 10.44 -4.26 -4.47
CA ASN A 42 9.87 -5.37 -5.23
C ASN A 42 9.65 -6.61 -4.35
N LYS A 43 8.44 -7.19 -4.41
CA LYS A 43 8.15 -8.49 -3.80
C LYS A 43 8.51 -9.60 -4.80
N THR A 44 9.34 -10.56 -4.39
CA THR A 44 9.93 -11.57 -5.28
C THR A 44 8.94 -12.68 -5.66
N ILE A 45 8.08 -12.40 -6.65
CA ILE A 45 7.33 -13.42 -7.41
C ILE A 45 8.23 -14.04 -8.52
N ALA A 46 9.30 -13.35 -8.93
CA ALA A 46 10.21 -13.74 -10.01
C ALA A 46 11.10 -14.97 -9.71
N SER A 47 11.10 -15.50 -8.48
CA SER A 47 11.88 -16.70 -8.12
C SER A 47 11.31 -17.99 -8.74
N ILE A 48 10.12 -17.94 -9.33
CA ILE A 48 9.54 -19.04 -10.10
C ILE A 48 9.20 -18.53 -11.51
N PRO A 49 10.07 -18.78 -12.51
CA PRO A 49 9.96 -18.18 -13.85
C PRO A 49 8.60 -18.38 -14.52
N LEU A 50 8.05 -19.60 -14.46
CA LEU A 50 6.76 -19.92 -15.07
C LEU A 50 5.61 -19.05 -14.51
N PHE A 51 5.59 -18.80 -13.19
CA PHE A 51 4.55 -17.96 -12.59
C PHE A 51 4.75 -16.49 -12.97
N TYR A 52 5.99 -16.03 -12.99
CA TYR A 52 6.33 -14.66 -13.39
C TYR A 52 5.94 -14.38 -14.84
N GLU A 53 6.40 -15.22 -15.77
CA GLU A 53 6.14 -15.08 -17.21
C GLU A 53 4.65 -15.20 -17.54
N THR A 54 3.95 -16.16 -16.91
CA THR A 54 2.49 -16.30 -17.09
C THR A 54 1.76 -15.06 -16.59
N SER A 55 2.15 -14.54 -15.41
CA SER A 55 1.52 -13.36 -14.84
C SER A 55 1.75 -12.13 -15.71
N LEU A 56 2.99 -11.91 -16.17
CA LEU A 56 3.33 -10.75 -16.98
C LEU A 56 2.79 -10.82 -18.40
N THR A 57 2.72 -12.01 -19.01
CA THR A 57 2.05 -12.19 -20.31
C THR A 57 0.58 -11.78 -20.25
N ASN A 58 -0.10 -12.14 -19.15
CA ASN A 58 -1.49 -11.74 -18.93
C ASN A 58 -1.61 -10.23 -18.71
N MET A 59 -0.68 -9.62 -17.97
CA MET A 59 -0.63 -8.16 -17.80
C MET A 59 -0.37 -7.45 -19.14
N ALA A 60 0.58 -7.92 -19.95
CA ALA A 60 0.87 -7.37 -21.28
C ALA A 60 -0.37 -7.36 -22.16
N ARG A 61 -1.13 -8.46 -22.18
CA ARG A 61 -2.39 -8.55 -22.91
C ARG A 61 -3.44 -7.58 -22.37
N VAL A 62 -3.57 -7.43 -21.05
CA VAL A 62 -4.57 -6.56 -20.42
C VAL A 62 -4.25 -5.08 -20.64
N PHE A 63 -2.99 -4.68 -20.54
CA PHE A 63 -2.57 -3.29 -20.69
C PHE A 63 -2.22 -2.89 -22.13
N GLY A 64 -2.14 -3.87 -23.05
CA GLY A 64 -1.75 -3.61 -24.43
C GLY A 64 -0.27 -3.24 -24.57
N PHE A 65 0.60 -3.81 -23.73
CA PHE A 65 2.04 -3.63 -23.85
C PHE A 65 2.58 -4.35 -25.10
N ASN A 66 3.59 -3.75 -25.73
CA ASN A 66 4.36 -4.41 -26.79
C ASN A 66 5.32 -5.46 -26.20
N ALA A 67 5.80 -5.21 -24.98
CA ALA A 67 6.64 -6.12 -24.23
C ALA A 67 5.85 -7.37 -23.80
N GLN A 68 6.47 -8.54 -23.99
CA GLN A 68 5.88 -9.80 -23.57
C GLN A 68 5.92 -9.96 -22.04
N TYR A 69 6.97 -9.43 -21.40
CA TYR A 69 7.20 -9.48 -19.95
C TYR A 69 7.51 -8.09 -19.39
N PRO A 70 6.54 -7.16 -19.34
CA PRO A 70 6.79 -5.78 -18.91
C PRO A 70 7.47 -5.70 -17.54
N LEU A 71 8.52 -4.89 -17.42
CA LEU A 71 9.19 -4.65 -16.13
C LEU A 71 8.20 -4.13 -15.10
N GLN A 72 8.04 -4.89 -14.02
CA GLN A 72 7.21 -4.52 -12.87
C GLN A 72 8.08 -4.03 -11.71
N ILE A 73 7.77 -2.85 -11.17
CA ILE A 73 8.40 -2.29 -9.98
C ILE A 73 7.36 -1.86 -8.92
N THR A 74 7.75 -1.92 -7.65
CA THR A 74 6.98 -1.40 -6.51
C THR A 74 7.80 -0.34 -5.81
N LEU A 75 7.19 0.80 -5.50
CA LEU A 75 7.80 1.86 -4.70
C LEU A 75 7.20 1.83 -3.29
N GLY A 76 8.01 1.52 -2.28
CA GLY A 76 7.55 1.25 -0.92
C GLY A 76 7.11 2.49 -0.12
N ASP A 77 7.62 3.66 -0.49
CA ASP A 77 7.41 4.97 0.15
C ASP A 77 6.81 6.00 -0.84
N SER A 78 6.25 5.54 -1.96
CA SER A 78 5.59 6.42 -2.91
C SER A 78 4.40 7.11 -2.26
N THR A 79 4.36 8.44 -2.37
CA THR A 79 3.24 9.28 -1.91
C THR A 79 1.97 9.05 -2.73
N TYR A 80 2.07 8.40 -3.89
CA TYR A 80 0.95 8.09 -4.77
C TYR A 80 0.21 6.81 -4.33
N GLN A 81 -0.74 6.95 -3.40
CA GLN A 81 -1.54 5.85 -2.84
C GLN A 81 -2.34 5.05 -3.89
N ASN A 82 -2.65 5.68 -5.03
CA ASN A 82 -3.46 5.08 -6.10
C ASN A 82 -2.63 4.24 -7.09
N CYS A 83 -1.29 4.23 -6.96
CA CYS A 83 -0.36 3.44 -7.77
C CYS A 83 0.51 2.58 -6.85
N LYS A 84 0.14 1.32 -6.63
CA LYS A 84 0.97 0.39 -5.83
C LYS A 84 2.06 -0.29 -6.65
N VAL A 85 1.84 -0.44 -7.95
CA VAL A 85 2.74 -1.15 -8.86
C VAL A 85 2.86 -0.35 -10.16
N PHE A 86 4.09 -0.18 -10.62
CA PHE A 86 4.43 0.54 -11.84
C PHE A 86 5.01 -0.42 -12.87
N HIS A 87 4.66 -0.23 -14.13
CA HIS A 87 5.10 -1.08 -15.24
C HIS A 87 5.80 -0.26 -16.32
N LYS A 88 6.84 -0.82 -16.94
CA LYS A 88 7.46 -0.27 -18.14
C LYS A 88 7.24 -1.23 -19.30
N ASP A 89 6.93 -0.68 -20.48
CA ASP A 89 6.73 -1.44 -21.72
C ASP A 89 8.09 -1.89 -22.30
N GLU A 90 8.82 -2.68 -21.52
CA GLU A 90 10.11 -3.27 -21.86
C GLU A 90 10.16 -4.68 -21.28
N SER A 91 10.59 -5.65 -22.07
CA SER A 91 10.55 -7.06 -21.68
C SER A 91 11.72 -7.40 -20.76
N TYR A 92 11.41 -7.96 -19.59
CA TYR A 92 12.36 -8.55 -18.66
C TYR A 92 11.95 -9.99 -18.40
N THR A 93 12.81 -10.93 -18.71
CA THR A 93 12.68 -12.33 -18.26
C THR A 93 12.72 -12.40 -16.73
N ALA A 94 12.34 -13.54 -16.16
CA ALA A 94 12.42 -13.74 -14.71
C ALA A 94 13.86 -13.55 -14.18
N GLU A 95 14.86 -14.01 -14.92
CA GLU A 95 16.28 -13.86 -14.57
C GLU A 95 16.72 -12.39 -14.60
N GLU A 96 16.36 -11.65 -15.65
CA GLU A 96 16.65 -10.21 -15.78
C GLU A 96 15.93 -9.40 -14.69
N HIS A 97 14.71 -9.80 -14.31
CA HIS A 97 13.98 -9.15 -13.21
C HIS A 97 14.65 -9.39 -11.85
N VAL A 98 15.15 -10.60 -11.61
CA VAL A 98 15.95 -10.91 -10.42
C VAL A 98 17.24 -10.11 -10.41
N ALA A 99 17.95 -10.03 -11.54
CA ALA A 99 19.15 -9.23 -11.68
C ALA A 99 18.87 -7.74 -11.43
N PHE A 100 17.82 -7.19 -12.03
CA PHE A 100 17.34 -5.83 -11.80
C PHE A 100 17.04 -5.58 -10.32
N THR A 101 16.30 -6.49 -9.69
CA THR A 101 15.93 -6.36 -8.26
C THR A 101 17.16 -6.46 -7.36
N LYS A 102 18.16 -7.27 -7.71
CA LYS A 102 19.43 -7.35 -7.00
C LYS A 102 20.25 -6.07 -7.14
N GLN A 103 20.24 -5.46 -8.32
CA GLN A 103 21.01 -4.25 -8.61
C GLN A 103 20.37 -2.99 -8.04
N HIS A 104 19.05 -2.86 -8.11
CA HIS A 104 18.33 -1.62 -7.82
C HIS A 104 17.37 -1.72 -6.63
N GLY A 105 17.13 -2.91 -6.08
CA GLY A 105 16.32 -3.09 -4.89
C GLY A 105 16.83 -2.23 -3.72
N GLY A 106 15.95 -1.49 -3.06
CA GLY A 106 16.31 -0.55 -2.00
C GLY A 106 16.89 0.78 -2.47
N SER A 107 17.17 0.96 -3.77
CA SER A 107 17.60 2.25 -4.31
C SER A 107 16.42 3.23 -4.37
N ARG A 108 16.72 4.51 -4.14
CA ARG A 108 15.75 5.58 -4.36
C ARG A 108 15.79 5.98 -5.83
N VAL A 109 14.64 5.97 -6.47
CA VAL A 109 14.48 6.25 -7.89
C VAL A 109 13.42 7.32 -8.13
N GLU A 110 13.51 7.92 -9.31
CA GLU A 110 12.53 8.82 -9.89
C GLU A 110 12.02 8.21 -11.19
N LEU A 111 10.72 7.97 -11.28
CA LEU A 111 10.02 7.49 -12.46
C LEU A 111 9.51 8.69 -13.26
N ASN A 112 9.77 8.67 -14.56
CA ASN A 112 9.42 9.75 -15.48
C ASN A 112 8.33 9.32 -16.47
N GLY A 113 7.50 10.28 -16.89
CA GLY A 113 6.40 10.05 -17.84
C GLY A 113 5.40 9.05 -17.30
N VAL A 114 5.01 9.20 -16.04
CA VAL A 114 4.17 8.23 -15.35
C VAL A 114 2.72 8.44 -15.76
N GLN A 115 2.08 7.37 -16.24
CA GLN A 115 0.66 7.39 -16.59
C GLN A 115 -0.15 6.47 -15.68
N ARG A 116 -1.35 6.91 -15.31
CA ARG A 116 -2.33 6.16 -14.53
C ARG A 116 -3.49 5.72 -15.41
N HIS A 117 -3.86 4.44 -15.37
CA HIS A 117 -4.87 3.84 -16.26
C HIS A 117 -6.17 3.41 -15.56
N TYR A 118 -7.34 3.66 -16.17
CA TYR A 118 -8.68 3.40 -15.60
C TYR A 118 -9.56 2.38 -16.37
N GLY A 119 -10.33 1.56 -15.62
CA GLY A 119 -11.36 0.58 -16.06
C GLY A 119 -10.78 -0.80 -16.44
N VAL A 120 -11.19 -2.00 -15.99
CA VAL A 120 -12.37 -2.55 -15.27
C VAL A 120 -11.85 -3.49 -14.16
N ALA A 121 -12.55 -3.60 -13.02
CA ALA A 121 -12.23 -4.45 -11.85
C ALA A 121 -11.11 -3.98 -10.88
N GLY A 122 -11.12 -2.70 -10.51
CA GLY A 122 -10.76 -2.31 -9.13
C GLY A 122 -9.28 -2.13 -8.77
N SER A 123 -8.34 -2.14 -9.72
CA SER A 123 -6.98 -1.67 -9.46
C SER A 123 -6.32 -1.08 -10.71
N LEU A 124 -6.17 0.24 -10.67
CA LEU A 124 -5.36 1.10 -11.54
C LEU A 124 -3.94 0.51 -11.72
N GLY A 125 -3.54 0.26 -12.96
CA GLY A 125 -2.13 0.07 -13.31
C GLY A 125 -1.49 1.41 -13.57
N CYS A 126 -0.26 1.62 -13.10
CA CYS A 126 0.52 2.79 -13.46
C CYS A 126 1.68 2.36 -14.34
N THR A 127 1.98 3.15 -15.37
CA THR A 127 3.10 2.93 -16.27
C THR A 127 4.09 4.05 -16.16
N PHE A 128 5.33 3.81 -16.56
CA PHE A 128 6.36 4.82 -16.63
C PHE A 128 7.23 4.58 -17.85
N THR A 129 7.86 5.65 -18.35
CA THR A 129 8.70 5.59 -19.54
C THR A 129 10.15 5.26 -19.20
N ASN A 130 10.69 5.92 -18.18
CA ASN A 130 12.08 5.76 -17.76
C ASN A 130 12.22 6.01 -16.26
N PHE A 131 13.33 5.58 -15.68
CA PHE A 131 13.65 5.90 -14.31
C PHE A 131 15.10 6.37 -14.17
N LYS A 132 15.35 7.16 -13.14
CA LYS A 132 16.68 7.62 -12.72
C LYS A 132 16.93 7.17 -11.29
N VAL A 133 18.12 6.66 -11.02
CA VAL A 133 18.56 6.39 -9.64
C VAL A 133 18.98 7.72 -9.01
N LEU A 134 18.30 8.09 -7.92
CA LEU A 134 18.59 9.29 -7.13
C LEU A 134 19.59 9.00 -6.00
N ALA A 135 19.52 7.80 -5.42
CA ALA A 135 20.46 7.31 -4.44
C ALA A 135 20.52 5.78 -4.51
N SER A 136 21.71 5.21 -4.38
CA SER A 136 21.90 3.76 -4.37
C SER A 136 21.31 3.12 -3.12
N ALA A 137 21.14 1.80 -3.12
CA ALA A 137 20.65 1.07 -1.94
C ALA A 137 21.55 1.29 -0.72
N ASP A 138 22.87 1.32 -0.92
CA ASP A 138 23.85 1.55 0.15
C ASP A 138 23.79 2.97 0.67
N GLU A 139 23.63 3.98 -0.21
CA GLU A 139 23.45 5.38 0.21
C GLU A 139 22.14 5.59 0.97
N VAL A 140 21.06 4.92 0.56
CA VAL A 140 19.78 4.95 1.27
C VAL A 140 19.88 4.25 2.62
N ALA A 141 20.59 3.12 2.69
CA ALA A 141 20.85 2.41 3.94
C ALA A 141 21.72 3.24 4.89
N ASN A 142 22.80 3.85 4.39
CA ASN A 142 23.70 4.70 5.16
C ASN A 142 23.00 5.98 5.61
N LYS A 143 22.19 6.64 4.76
CA LYS A 143 21.35 7.77 5.21
C LYS A 143 20.33 7.38 6.26
N LYS A 144 19.78 6.16 6.23
CA LYS A 144 18.92 5.65 7.32
C LYS A 144 19.71 5.40 8.61
N VAL A 145 20.97 4.98 8.51
CA VAL A 145 21.87 4.80 9.66
C VAL A 145 22.34 6.15 10.21
N GLU A 146 22.69 7.10 9.35
CA GLU A 146 23.07 8.47 9.69
C GLU A 146 21.87 9.27 10.20
N GLN A 147 20.66 9.10 9.67
CA GLN A 147 19.45 9.69 10.25
C GLN A 147 19.14 9.07 11.61
N LYS A 148 19.34 7.76 11.79
CA LYS A 148 19.28 7.12 13.12
C LYS A 148 20.39 7.61 14.06
N GLN A 149 21.58 7.91 13.56
CA GLN A 149 22.70 8.42 14.36
C GLN A 149 22.58 9.93 14.64
N THR A 150 22.02 10.71 13.73
CA THR A 150 21.72 12.14 13.92
C THR A 150 20.51 12.30 14.85
N GLN A 151 19.55 11.37 14.83
CA GLN A 151 18.52 11.19 15.85
C GLN A 151 19.06 10.57 17.17
N GLN A 152 20.33 10.19 17.25
CA GLN A 152 21.01 9.73 18.47
C GLN A 152 21.98 10.76 19.08
N ILE A 153 22.23 11.90 18.41
CA ILE A 153 23.07 12.99 18.95
C ILE A 153 22.24 14.07 19.64
N GLU A 154 20.91 14.11 19.43
CA GLU A 154 20.05 14.65 20.49
C GLU A 154 20.04 13.62 21.63
N PRO A 155 20.28 14.04 22.89
CA PRO A 155 20.33 13.13 24.00
C PRO A 155 19.05 12.30 23.99
N ASN A 156 19.24 11.00 24.11
CA ASN A 156 18.23 9.98 24.30
C ASN A 156 17.54 10.22 25.67
N THR A 157 16.85 11.34 25.81
CA THR A 157 15.78 11.50 26.76
C THR A 157 14.57 10.86 26.09
N THR A 158 14.01 9.85 26.74
CA THR A 158 12.66 9.37 26.51
C THR A 158 11.72 10.57 26.73
N VAL A 159 11.57 11.45 25.74
CA VAL A 159 10.70 12.61 25.89
C VAL A 159 9.29 12.14 25.61
N GLU A 160 8.57 11.95 26.70
CA GLU A 160 7.14 11.71 26.71
C GLU A 160 6.44 13.04 26.45
N TYR A 161 5.78 13.18 25.30
CA TYR A 161 4.97 14.36 25.00
C TYR A 161 3.50 14.03 25.23
N ALA A 162 2.89 14.70 26.21
CA ALA A 162 1.45 14.60 26.45
C ALA A 162 0.71 15.49 25.45
N LEU A 163 0.01 14.86 24.51
CA LEU A 163 -0.87 15.53 23.53
C LEU A 163 -2.25 15.85 24.13
N GLY A 164 -2.56 15.29 25.30
CA GLY A 164 -3.84 15.46 25.98
C GLY A 164 -4.95 14.64 25.32
N ASP A 165 -6.20 15.10 25.43
CA ASP A 165 -7.34 14.40 24.89
C ASP A 165 -7.55 14.71 23.40
N MET A 166 -7.77 13.68 22.57
CA MET A 166 -7.98 13.85 21.12
C MET A 166 -9.37 13.37 20.69
N SER A 167 -10.07 14.18 19.89
CA SER A 167 -11.32 13.77 19.25
C SER A 167 -11.05 13.04 17.94
N VAL A 168 -11.62 11.85 17.78
CA VAL A 168 -11.33 10.95 16.66
C VAL A 168 -12.56 10.24 16.11
N SER A 169 -12.49 9.83 14.85
CA SER A 169 -13.37 8.82 14.27
C SER A 169 -12.69 7.45 14.31
N VAL A 170 -13.30 6.49 14.99
CA VAL A 170 -12.76 5.14 15.17
C VAL A 170 -13.07 4.27 13.95
N ILE A 171 -12.01 3.71 13.35
CA ILE A 171 -12.12 2.74 12.25
C ILE A 171 -12.05 1.31 12.81
N ILE A 172 -11.09 1.05 13.70
CA ILE A 172 -10.87 -0.27 14.30
C ILE A 172 -10.51 -0.09 15.77
N LEU A 173 -11.21 -0.76 16.68
CA LEU A 173 -10.83 -0.87 18.10
C LEU A 173 -10.49 -2.32 18.45
N GLY A 174 -9.22 -2.66 18.58
CA GLY A 174 -8.72 -3.95 19.07
C GLY A 174 -8.48 -3.95 20.58
N ARG A 175 -7.95 -5.06 21.11
CA ARG A 175 -7.65 -5.19 22.55
C ARG A 175 -6.47 -4.31 23.00
N ASN A 176 -5.47 -4.14 22.13
CA ASN A 176 -4.23 -3.40 22.41
C ASN A 176 -3.94 -2.30 21.38
N MET A 177 -4.82 -2.11 20.39
CA MET A 177 -4.59 -1.16 19.30
C MET A 177 -5.89 -0.52 18.85
N LEU A 178 -5.77 0.71 18.37
CA LEU A 178 -6.84 1.48 17.77
C LEU A 178 -6.35 2.02 16.42
N ARG A 179 -7.21 2.00 15.40
CA ARG A 179 -7.05 2.75 14.16
C ARG A 179 -8.15 3.80 14.06
N PHE A 180 -7.78 5.04 13.75
CA PHE A 180 -8.68 6.18 13.79
C PHE A 180 -8.33 7.25 12.75
N ARG A 181 -9.19 8.26 12.61
CA ARG A 181 -8.91 9.53 11.94
C ARG A 181 -9.09 10.66 12.93
N LEU A 182 -8.17 11.62 12.94
CA LEU A 182 -8.30 12.83 13.75
C LEU A 182 -9.49 13.65 13.27
N LEU A 183 -10.23 14.23 14.21
CA LEU A 183 -11.30 15.17 13.94
C LEU A 183 -10.84 16.60 14.20
N ASP A 184 -11.26 17.53 13.35
CA ASP A 184 -11.14 18.96 13.60
C ASP A 184 -12.16 19.44 14.66
N LYS A 185 -12.13 20.74 14.96
CA LYS A 185 -13.04 21.38 15.92
C LYS A 185 -14.52 21.26 15.53
N ASP A 186 -14.80 21.08 14.24
CA ASP A 186 -16.15 20.93 13.69
C ASP A 186 -16.57 19.44 13.62
N GLY A 187 -15.73 18.53 14.10
CA GLY A 187 -16.00 17.10 14.14
C GLY A 187 -15.88 16.40 12.78
N ASN A 188 -15.15 17.00 11.83
CA ASN A 188 -14.85 16.44 10.51
C ASN A 188 -13.44 15.83 10.47
N PRO A 189 -13.21 14.78 9.66
CA PRO A 189 -11.87 14.19 9.53
C PRO A 189 -10.84 15.18 8.99
N VAL A 190 -9.74 15.36 9.72
CA VAL A 190 -8.59 16.15 9.28
C VAL A 190 -7.94 15.42 8.09
N LYS A 191 -7.79 16.13 6.96
CA LYS A 191 -7.24 15.55 5.72
C LYS A 191 -5.73 15.34 5.78
N ASN A 192 -5.00 16.30 6.35
CA ASN A 192 -3.55 16.28 6.53
C ASN A 192 -3.24 16.67 7.99
N PRO A 193 -3.17 15.74 8.93
CA PRO A 193 -2.74 16.07 10.28
C PRO A 193 -1.24 16.34 10.29
N ASP A 194 -0.83 17.42 10.95
CA ASP A 194 0.58 17.77 11.19
C ASP A 194 1.17 16.76 12.20
N ASP A 195 1.67 15.64 11.67
CA ASP A 195 2.68 14.68 12.18
C ASP A 195 2.70 14.11 13.61
N GLU A 196 1.90 14.52 14.59
CA GLU A 196 2.16 14.05 15.96
C GLU A 196 1.52 12.69 16.32
N CYS A 197 0.48 12.24 15.60
CA CYS A 197 -0.17 10.97 15.88
C CYS A 197 -0.79 10.31 14.64
N GLU A 198 -0.04 9.42 14.00
CA GLU A 198 -0.38 8.81 12.71
C GLU A 198 -1.48 7.73 12.84
N GLY A 199 -2.75 8.12 12.95
CA GLY A 199 -3.96 7.30 12.69
C GLY A 199 -4.08 5.94 13.39
N VAL A 200 -3.15 5.60 14.27
CA VAL A 200 -2.95 4.34 14.94
C VAL A 200 -2.38 4.64 16.33
N ALA A 201 -3.02 4.11 17.36
CA ALA A 201 -2.55 4.23 18.73
C ALA A 201 -2.53 2.86 19.41
N LYS A 202 -1.57 2.68 20.30
CA LYS A 202 -1.51 1.53 21.22
C LYS A 202 -2.30 1.88 22.48
N ILE A 203 -3.12 0.96 22.94
CA ILE A 203 -3.85 1.14 24.21
C ILE A 203 -2.92 0.67 25.33
N GLU A 204 -2.66 1.54 26.30
CA GLU A 204 -1.70 1.26 27.38
C GLU A 204 -2.08 0.01 28.16
N LYS A 205 -3.38 -0.11 28.48
CA LYS A 205 -3.95 -1.26 29.14
C LYS A 205 -4.67 -2.16 28.15
N LEU A 206 -4.29 -3.44 28.12
CA LEU A 206 -4.98 -4.43 27.30
C LEU A 206 -6.46 -4.49 27.72
N LEU A 207 -7.35 -4.14 26.80
CA LEU A 207 -8.78 -4.26 26.99
C LEU A 207 -9.21 -5.72 26.85
N ASP A 208 -10.09 -6.16 27.74
CA ASP A 208 -10.73 -7.47 27.59
C ASP A 208 -11.75 -7.48 26.43
N GLY A 209 -12.16 -8.68 26.01
CA GLY A 209 -13.08 -8.84 24.87
C GLY A 209 -14.49 -8.29 25.10
N ASN A 210 -14.93 -8.14 26.36
CA ASN A 210 -16.22 -7.57 26.71
C ASN A 210 -16.14 -6.04 26.77
N GLN A 211 -15.06 -5.49 27.30
CA GLN A 211 -14.74 -4.05 27.25
C GLN A 211 -14.69 -3.55 25.80
N VAL A 212 -13.95 -4.23 24.92
CA VAL A 212 -13.90 -3.86 23.50
C VAL A 212 -15.29 -3.86 22.87
N ARG A 213 -16.13 -4.86 23.17
CA ARG A 213 -17.49 -4.95 22.65
C ARG A 213 -18.40 -3.83 23.18
N SER A 214 -18.32 -3.54 24.48
CA SER A 214 -19.08 -2.46 25.11
C SER A 214 -18.70 -1.10 24.53
N ILE A 215 -17.40 -0.78 24.46
CA ILE A 215 -16.91 0.48 23.91
C ILE A 215 -17.31 0.63 22.44
N ARG A 216 -17.17 -0.43 21.61
CA ARG A 216 -17.63 -0.40 20.21
C ARG A 216 -19.12 -0.13 20.07
N ALA A 217 -19.95 -0.71 20.95
CA ALA A 217 -21.39 -0.49 20.94
C ALA A 217 -21.74 0.97 21.24
N GLU A 218 -21.11 1.58 22.25
CA GLU A 218 -21.33 2.99 22.58
C GLU A 218 -20.79 3.94 21.51
N ILE A 219 -19.58 3.71 21.00
CA ILE A 219 -18.99 4.50 19.90
C ILE A 219 -19.87 4.47 18.65
N LYS A 220 -20.52 3.33 18.35
CA LYS A 220 -21.45 3.22 17.23
C LYS A 220 -22.68 4.11 17.40
N LYS A 221 -23.20 4.28 18.62
CA LYS A 221 -24.36 5.16 18.90
C LYS A 221 -24.06 6.62 18.59
N VAL A 222 -22.79 7.03 18.71
CA VAL A 222 -22.33 8.40 18.47
C VAL A 222 -21.63 8.56 17.11
N GLY A 223 -21.96 7.71 16.14
CA GLY A 223 -21.47 7.85 14.75
C GLY A 223 -20.00 7.48 14.56
N ASN A 224 -19.51 6.52 15.35
CA ASN A 224 -18.11 6.10 15.40
C ASN A 224 -17.14 7.18 15.90
N LYS A 225 -17.63 8.13 16.70
CA LYS A 225 -16.83 9.21 17.27
C LYS A 225 -16.39 8.86 18.70
N ALA A 226 -15.14 9.16 19.03
CA ALA A 226 -14.57 8.89 20.35
C ALA A 226 -13.57 9.98 20.76
N THR A 227 -13.35 10.10 22.07
CA THR A 227 -12.24 10.82 22.66
C THR A 227 -11.18 9.81 23.10
N LEU A 228 -9.96 9.99 22.61
CA LEU A 228 -8.77 9.30 23.11
C LEU A 228 -8.29 10.06 24.33
N LYS A 229 -8.27 9.39 25.49
CA LYS A 229 -7.88 10.00 26.75
C LYS A 229 -6.37 9.88 26.96
N ASN A 230 -5.76 10.98 27.39
CA ASN A 230 -4.35 11.06 27.74
C ASN A 230 -3.46 10.46 26.64
N VAL A 231 -3.55 11.04 25.45
CA VAL A 231 -2.70 10.64 24.33
C VAL A 231 -1.27 11.08 24.63
N VAL A 232 -0.36 10.14 24.54
CA VAL A 232 1.05 10.33 24.79
C VAL A 232 1.83 9.86 23.57
N LEU A 233 2.75 10.69 23.09
CA LEU A 233 3.70 10.30 22.06
C LEU A 233 4.96 9.75 22.72
N LYS A 234 5.26 8.48 22.46
CA LYS A 234 6.44 7.78 22.97
C LYS A 234 7.13 7.01 21.85
N ASP A 235 8.41 7.30 21.63
CA ASP A 235 9.24 6.64 20.61
C ASP A 235 8.61 6.67 19.20
N GLY A 236 7.96 7.79 18.83
CA GLY A 236 7.27 7.97 17.56
C GLY A 236 5.97 7.15 17.43
N LYS A 237 5.41 6.66 18.53
CA LYS A 237 4.15 5.93 18.58
C LYS A 237 3.20 6.58 19.59
N CYS A 238 1.94 6.69 19.21
CA CYS A 238 0.91 7.12 20.15
C CYS A 238 0.50 6.00 21.08
N THR A 239 0.52 6.28 22.37
CA THR A 239 -0.18 5.52 23.39
C THR A 239 -1.38 6.30 23.89
N VAL A 240 -2.43 5.58 24.26
CA VAL A 240 -3.65 6.16 24.82
C VAL A 240 -4.05 5.36 26.04
N GLU A 241 -4.46 6.04 27.10
CA GLU A 241 -4.90 5.39 28.32
C GLU A 241 -6.27 4.74 28.11
N ASN A 242 -7.19 5.46 27.46
CA ASN A 242 -8.56 5.01 27.30
C ASN A 242 -9.21 5.55 26.01
N VAL A 243 -10.28 4.87 25.59
CA VAL A 243 -11.10 5.27 24.44
C VAL A 243 -12.53 5.42 24.92
N LEU A 244 -13.02 6.66 24.95
CA LEU A 244 -14.37 6.98 25.40
C LEU A 244 -15.24 7.41 24.21
N PRO A 245 -16.51 7.00 24.12
CA PRO A 245 -17.42 7.56 23.12
C PRO A 245 -17.53 9.08 23.33
N LEU A 246 -17.56 9.84 22.23
CA LEU A 246 -17.79 11.29 22.29
C LEU A 246 -19.20 11.54 22.84
N ALA A 247 -19.31 12.22 23.98
CA ALA A 247 -20.60 12.62 24.53
C ALA A 247 -21.32 13.52 23.51
N GLN A 248 -22.62 13.32 23.35
CA GLN A 248 -23.49 14.21 22.57
C GLN A 248 -23.66 15.56 23.28
#